data_AF-R5E898-F1
#
_entry.id   AF-R5E898-F1
#
_cell.length_a   1.000
_cell.length_b   1.000
_cell.length_c   1.000
_cell.angle_alpha   90.00
_cell.angle_beta   90.00
_cell.angle_gamma   90.00
#
_symmetry.space_group_name_H-M   'P 1'
#
loop_
_entity.id
_entity.type
_entity.pdbx_description
1 polymer ?
#
loop_
_entity_poly.entity_id
_entity_poly.type
_entity_poly.pdbx_seq_one_letter_code
_entity_poly.pdbx_strand_id
1 'polypeptide(L)'
;MKVCFNCGFENEDGSQYCGSCGCKISDSGSGKTTKLTPDLCPDSIKTDTEKIQLAELVDELRNENRQCVSTNDWYRYSIMTVIPFAGAVYFAAHKEKNKNKNSYAKAAMAVNAVMSVIVVLVIAIVIAVSSSVKKSSGADNPAENVTDSVTDEQPVSENEDERITAFSYDSAENIIRFEFNKKTMKYPLDVKDLTDAGLTYVSQTASPFSASKVTQSYEDANKSSVLVSVDTSKGETCENIAVQLNKGTSCFSLTSDSDYEAAQKVFMEAASTDTSEYNAESRNGIVYFIFGRYKAGVSLKNNLVSSVMIKE
;
A
#
# COMPACT_ATOMS: atom_id res chain seq x y z
N MET A 1 33.58 14.11 29.74
CA MET A 1 32.44 13.30 29.27
C MET A 1 31.59 14.13 28.32
N LYS A 2 31.13 13.56 27.20
CA LYS A 2 30.25 14.25 26.24
C LYS A 2 28.81 13.76 26.37
N VAL A 3 27.87 14.68 26.59
CA VAL A 3 26.44 14.36 26.70
C VAL A 3 25.80 14.39 25.31
N CYS A 4 25.06 13.34 24.96
CA CYS A 4 24.35 13.28 23.70
C CYS A 4 23.23 14.33 23.67
N PHE A 5 23.23 15.23 22.70
CA PHE A 5 22.19 16.25 22.54
C PHE A 5 20.80 15.67 22.28
N ASN A 6 20.73 14.47 21.67
CA ASN A 6 19.47 13.84 21.31
C ASN A 6 18.78 13.10 22.48
N CYS A 7 19.56 12.41 23.32
CA CYS A 7 18.99 11.55 24.38
C CYS A 7 19.55 11.77 25.79
N GLY A 8 20.51 12.68 25.96
CA GLY A 8 21.09 13.01 27.27
C GLY A 8 22.05 11.97 27.85
N PHE A 9 22.40 10.91 27.11
CA PHE A 9 23.32 9.88 27.57
C PHE A 9 24.77 10.39 27.66
N GLU A 10 25.46 10.09 28.75
CA GLU A 10 26.86 10.46 28.97
C GLU A 10 27.79 9.46 28.26
N ASN A 11 28.65 9.96 27.40
CA ASN A 11 29.60 9.16 26.63
C ASN A 11 31.03 9.45 27.08
N GLU A 12 31.89 8.43 26.94
CA GLU A 12 33.33 8.53 27.21
C GLU A 12 33.99 9.59 26.34
N ASP A 13 35.04 10.23 26.88
CA ASP A 13 35.77 11.27 26.18
C ASP A 13 36.53 10.68 24.98
N GLY A 14 36.20 11.17 23.78
CA GLY A 14 36.70 10.63 22.50
C GLY A 14 35.65 9.90 21.66
N SER A 15 34.47 9.62 22.22
CA SER A 15 33.37 8.98 21.48
C SER A 15 32.88 9.86 20.33
N GLN A 16 32.92 9.32 19.10
CA GLN A 16 32.36 9.99 17.91
C GLN A 16 30.86 9.74 17.74
N TYR A 17 30.32 8.70 18.37
CA TYR A 17 28.91 8.30 18.31
C TYR A 17 28.39 7.97 19.72
N CYS A 18 27.10 8.21 19.95
CA CYS A 18 26.45 7.93 21.21
C CYS A 18 26.27 6.41 21.39
N GLY A 19 26.78 5.86 22.49
CA GLY A 19 26.67 4.43 22.82
C GLY A 19 25.24 3.96 23.09
N SER A 20 24.30 4.87 23.35
CA SER A 20 22.90 4.53 23.60
C SER A 20 22.02 4.61 22.35
N CYS A 21 22.13 5.69 21.56
CA CYS A 21 21.23 5.94 20.44
C CYS A 21 21.91 5.95 19.05
N GLY A 22 23.23 5.79 18.98
CA GLY A 22 23.99 5.74 17.72
C GLY A 22 24.16 7.09 17.01
N CYS A 23 23.62 8.19 17.53
CA CYS A 23 23.78 9.51 16.91
C CYS A 23 25.23 10.03 17.01
N LYS A 24 25.70 10.71 15.95
CA LYS A 24 27.04 11.33 15.94
C LYS A 24 27.13 12.43 16.99
N ILE A 25 28.17 12.38 17.83
CA ILE A 25 28.44 13.39 18.85
C ILE A 25 29.22 14.51 18.16
N SER A 26 28.57 15.66 17.95
CA SER A 26 29.18 16.79 17.22
C SER A 26 30.17 17.55 18.10
N ASP A 27 31.42 17.62 17.66
CA ASP A 27 32.50 18.42 18.26
C ASP A 27 32.36 19.88 17.82
N SER A 28 31.80 20.69 18.72
CA SER A 28 31.87 22.16 18.76
C SER A 28 31.71 22.95 17.44
N GLY A 29 30.55 23.61 17.31
CA GLY A 29 30.49 25.03 16.90
C GLY A 29 30.25 25.37 15.43
N SER A 30 29.20 26.16 15.20
CA SER A 30 28.85 26.92 13.99
C SER A 30 28.05 26.19 12.91
N GLY A 31 26.74 26.41 12.95
CA GLY A 31 25.80 26.07 11.88
C GLY A 31 24.42 26.62 12.19
N LYS A 32 24.17 27.88 11.79
CA LYS A 32 22.92 28.65 11.94
C LYS A 32 21.64 27.81 11.79
N THR A 33 20.85 27.75 12.86
CA THR A 33 19.39 27.71 12.77
C THR A 33 18.80 28.76 13.72
N THR A 34 17.90 29.56 13.17
CA THR A 34 17.29 30.74 13.76
C THR A 34 16.51 30.37 15.03
N LYS A 35 16.89 30.98 16.17
CA LYS A 35 16.16 30.90 17.44
C LYS A 35 14.72 31.40 17.28
N LEU A 36 13.76 30.59 17.69
CA LEU A 36 12.43 31.02 18.18
C LEU A 36 12.27 30.56 19.63
N THR A 37 13.14 31.05 20.52
CA THR A 37 12.88 31.06 21.97
C THR A 37 13.75 32.15 22.60
N PRO A 38 13.18 33.08 23.38
CA PRO A 38 13.96 34.12 24.04
C PRO A 38 14.86 33.50 25.12
N ASP A 39 16.07 34.04 25.24
CA ASP A 39 17.10 33.63 26.18
C ASP A 39 16.63 33.77 27.63
N LEU A 40 16.57 32.65 28.35
CA LEU A 40 16.51 32.63 29.81
C LEU A 40 17.70 31.82 30.33
N CYS A 41 18.64 32.51 30.98
CA CYS A 41 19.69 31.92 31.80
C CYS A 41 19.07 31.09 32.95
N PRO A 42 19.62 29.92 33.29
CA PRO A 42 19.02 29.05 34.30
C PRO A 42 19.60 29.39 35.67
N ASP A 43 19.06 30.40 36.34
CA ASP A 43 19.29 30.58 37.77
C ASP A 43 17.98 31.02 38.43
N SER A 44 17.20 30.04 38.89
CA SER A 44 16.50 30.05 40.18
C SER A 44 15.38 29.02 40.23
N ILE A 45 15.27 28.44 41.42
CA ILE A 45 14.34 27.43 41.91
C ILE A 45 12.90 27.70 41.42
N LYS A 46 12.35 26.81 40.58
CA LYS A 46 10.95 26.88 40.12
C LYS A 46 10.00 26.78 41.31
N THR A 47 9.31 27.87 41.61
CA THR A 47 8.25 27.95 42.62
C THR A 47 7.08 27.03 42.25
N ASP A 48 6.51 26.35 43.24
CA ASP A 48 5.46 25.34 43.03
C ASP A 48 4.18 25.90 42.36
N THR A 49 4.00 27.22 42.37
CA THR A 49 2.93 27.93 41.68
C THR A 49 3.01 27.79 40.15
N GLU A 50 4.22 27.81 39.56
CA GLU A 50 4.41 27.63 38.10
C GLU A 50 4.20 26.17 37.68
N LYS A 51 4.53 25.21 38.55
CA LYS A 51 4.24 23.79 38.31
C LYS A 51 2.74 23.50 38.34
N ILE A 52 2.01 24.15 39.25
CA ILE A 52 0.54 24.04 39.35
C ILE A 52 -0.10 24.63 38.09
N GLN A 53 0.33 25.82 37.62
CA GLN A 53 -0.20 26.40 36.39
C GLN A 53 0.16 25.57 35.14
N LEU A 54 1.33 24.93 35.11
CA LEU A 54 1.69 24.04 34.01
C LEU A 54 0.86 22.74 34.03
N ALA A 55 0.58 22.18 35.21
CA ALA A 55 -0.29 21.01 35.34
C ALA A 55 -1.73 21.33 34.94
N GLU A 56 -2.26 22.48 35.34
CA GLU A 56 -3.60 22.96 34.97
C GLU A 56 -3.69 23.24 33.46
N LEU A 57 -2.67 23.88 32.87
CA LEU A 57 -2.57 24.09 31.43
C LEU A 57 -2.42 22.76 30.65
N VAL A 58 -1.71 21.77 31.20
CA VAL A 58 -1.60 20.43 30.62
C VAL A 58 -2.93 19.68 30.69
N ASP A 59 -3.68 19.82 31.78
CA ASP A 59 -5.01 19.22 31.91
C ASP A 59 -6.05 19.91 31.03
N GLU A 60 -5.96 21.23 30.85
CA GLU A 60 -6.78 21.98 29.90
C GLU A 60 -6.44 21.61 28.44
N LEU A 61 -5.15 21.49 28.11
CA LEU A 61 -4.71 20.96 26.81
C LEU A 61 -5.07 19.49 26.60
N ARG A 62 -5.19 18.68 27.66
CA ARG A 62 -5.67 17.28 27.60
C ARG A 62 -7.19 17.19 27.45
N ASN A 63 -7.91 18.19 27.95
CA ASN A 63 -9.35 18.35 27.77
C ASN A 63 -9.69 18.90 26.37
N GLU A 64 -8.82 19.73 25.79
CA GLU A 64 -8.95 20.23 24.41
C GLU A 64 -8.36 19.29 23.34
N ASN A 65 -7.31 18.52 23.65
CA ASN A 65 -6.81 17.49 22.75
C ASN A 65 -7.71 16.26 22.77
N ARG A 66 -8.51 16.11 21.72
CA ARG A 66 -8.31 15.04 20.71
C ARG A 66 -7.53 13.81 21.20
N GLN A 67 -7.99 13.15 22.27
CA GLN A 67 -7.31 11.96 22.78
C GLN A 67 -7.21 10.93 21.65
N CYS A 68 -6.03 10.37 21.47
CA CYS A 68 -5.79 9.30 20.51
C CYS A 68 -6.77 8.16 20.79
N VAL A 69 -7.38 7.65 19.73
CA VAL A 69 -8.32 6.54 19.82
C VAL A 69 -7.53 5.32 20.30
N SER A 70 -7.95 4.69 21.40
CA SER A 70 -7.28 3.48 21.89
C SER A 70 -7.32 2.38 20.82
N THR A 71 -6.32 1.50 20.77
CA THR A 71 -6.24 0.44 19.75
C THR A 71 -7.49 -0.43 19.70
N ASN A 72 -8.07 -0.73 20.86
CA ASN A 72 -9.30 -1.51 20.97
C ASN A 72 -10.52 -0.77 20.41
N ASP A 73 -10.61 0.54 20.66
CA ASP A 73 -11.70 1.36 20.10
C ASP A 73 -11.53 1.53 18.59
N TRP A 74 -10.29 1.70 18.11
CA TRP A 74 -10.00 1.80 16.70
C TRP A 74 -10.45 0.53 15.96
N TYR A 75 -10.09 -0.64 16.45
CA TYR A 75 -10.49 -1.92 15.86
C TYR A 75 -12.01 -2.10 15.80
N ARG A 76 -12.72 -1.74 16.88
CA ARG A 76 -14.21 -1.78 16.92
C ARG A 76 -14.82 -0.87 15.87
N TYR A 77 -14.30 0.35 15.73
CA TYR A 77 -14.79 1.33 14.76
C TYR A 77 -14.50 0.89 13.32
N SER A 78 -13.34 0.27 13.06
CA SER A 78 -12.99 -0.27 11.75
C SER A 78 -13.88 -1.46 11.33
N ILE A 79 -14.22 -2.37 12.26
CA ILE A 79 -15.15 -3.45 11.96
C ILE A 79 -16.55 -2.89 11.64
N MET A 80 -17.02 -1.92 12.42
CA MET A 80 -18.35 -1.34 12.18
C MET A 80 -18.39 -0.53 10.88
N THR A 81 -17.27 -0.03 10.36
CA THR A 81 -17.24 0.59 9.03
C THR A 81 -17.31 -0.38 7.86
N VAL A 82 -16.98 -1.67 8.03
CA VAL A 82 -17.03 -2.64 6.92
C VAL A 82 -18.37 -3.39 6.83
N ILE A 83 -19.26 -3.19 7.80
CA ILE A 83 -20.60 -3.81 7.82
C ILE A 83 -21.64 -2.70 7.59
N PRO A 84 -22.15 -2.50 6.36
CA PRO A 84 -22.88 -1.27 6.01
C PRO A 84 -24.11 -0.99 6.89
N PHE A 85 -25.02 -1.96 7.01
CA PHE A 85 -26.27 -1.76 7.77
C PHE A 85 -26.03 -1.68 9.28
N ALA A 86 -25.30 -2.65 9.84
CA ALA A 86 -25.01 -2.67 11.28
C ALA A 86 -24.16 -1.46 11.70
N GLY A 87 -23.22 -1.07 10.85
CA GLY A 87 -22.38 0.10 11.02
C GLY A 87 -23.13 1.41 10.99
N ALA A 88 -24.03 1.61 10.02
CA ALA A 88 -24.87 2.80 9.94
C ALA A 88 -25.71 2.97 11.22
N VAL A 89 -26.36 1.90 11.69
CA VAL A 89 -27.14 1.89 12.93
C VAL A 89 -26.25 2.15 14.15
N TYR A 90 -25.10 1.48 14.22
CA TYR A 90 -24.14 1.64 15.31
C TYR A 90 -23.67 3.09 15.45
N PHE A 91 -23.19 3.71 14.38
CA PHE A 91 -22.70 5.08 14.41
C PHE A 91 -23.83 6.11 14.60
N ALA A 92 -25.06 5.84 14.14
CA ALA A 92 -26.21 6.70 14.39
C ALA A 92 -26.61 6.71 15.88
N ALA A 93 -26.48 5.57 16.57
CA ALA A 93 -26.82 5.43 17.98
C ALA A 93 -25.69 5.87 18.93
N HIS A 94 -24.43 5.90 18.47
CA HIS A 94 -23.28 6.23 19.31
C HIS A 94 -23.02 7.74 19.37
N LYS A 95 -23.23 8.35 20.54
CA LYS A 95 -22.86 9.75 20.81
C LYS A 95 -21.58 9.81 21.64
N GLU A 96 -20.49 10.25 21.01
CA GLU A 96 -19.19 10.33 21.67
C GLU A 96 -18.83 11.74 22.16
N LYS A 97 -18.23 11.79 23.36
CA LYS A 97 -17.74 13.04 23.95
C LYS A 97 -16.39 13.47 23.34
N ASN A 98 -15.58 12.51 22.89
CA ASN A 98 -14.32 12.80 22.21
C ASN A 98 -14.59 13.35 20.80
N LYS A 99 -14.12 14.57 20.51
CA LYS A 99 -14.34 15.26 19.23
C LYS A 99 -13.79 14.48 18.02
N ASN A 100 -12.67 13.76 18.14
CA ASN A 100 -12.12 12.94 17.06
C ASN A 100 -12.99 11.70 16.80
N LYS A 101 -13.40 10.99 17.85
CA LYS A 101 -14.29 9.83 17.72
C LYS A 101 -15.65 10.23 17.14
N ASN A 102 -16.19 11.37 17.55
CA ASN A 102 -17.45 11.90 17.05
C ASN A 102 -17.33 12.34 15.58
N SER A 103 -16.23 13.01 15.19
CA SER A 103 -15.98 13.37 13.79
C SER A 103 -15.85 12.13 12.90
N TYR A 104 -15.13 11.10 13.38
CA TYR A 104 -15.02 9.83 12.67
C TYR A 104 -16.38 9.13 12.56
N ALA A 105 -17.13 9.03 13.66
CA ALA A 105 -18.43 8.37 13.67
C ALA A 105 -19.42 9.02 12.69
N LYS A 106 -19.42 10.36 12.58
CA LYS A 106 -20.25 11.08 11.60
C LYS A 106 -19.84 10.77 10.15
N ALA A 107 -18.55 10.75 9.86
CA ALA A 107 -18.05 10.40 8.52
C ALA A 107 -18.35 8.93 8.18
N ALA A 108 -18.07 8.02 9.11
CA ALA A 108 -18.32 6.59 9.00
C ALA A 108 -19.81 6.27 8.81
N MET A 109 -20.70 6.97 9.51
CA MET A 109 -22.15 6.86 9.33
C MET A 109 -22.58 7.24 7.91
N ALA A 110 -22.09 8.36 7.38
CA ALA A 110 -22.44 8.82 6.04
C ALA A 110 -21.98 7.82 4.98
N VAL A 111 -20.75 7.30 5.09
CA VAL A 111 -20.21 6.28 4.20
C VAL A 111 -21.04 4.98 4.28
N ASN A 112 -21.33 4.50 5.49
CA ASN A 112 -22.12 3.27 5.68
C ASN A 112 -23.56 3.40 5.19
N ALA A 113 -24.18 4.57 5.32
CA ALA A 113 -25.52 4.82 4.80
C ALA A 113 -25.54 4.75 3.26
N VAL A 114 -24.57 5.38 2.59
CA VAL A 114 -24.42 5.32 1.13
C VAL A 114 -24.15 3.88 0.67
N MET A 115 -23.22 3.17 1.32
CA MET A 115 -22.94 1.78 1.00
C MET A 115 -24.14 0.86 1.22
N SER A 116 -24.95 1.11 2.24
CA SER A 116 -26.18 0.35 2.48
C SER A 116 -27.16 0.51 1.33
N VAL A 117 -27.34 1.73 0.80
CA VAL A 117 -28.17 1.98 -0.38
C VAL A 117 -27.63 1.24 -1.61
N ILE A 118 -26.32 1.29 -1.84
CA ILE A 118 -25.67 0.57 -2.96
C ILE A 118 -25.90 -0.94 -2.85
N VAL A 119 -25.74 -1.52 -1.66
CA VAL A 119 -25.98 -2.95 -1.44
C VAL A 119 -27.44 -3.33 -1.72
N VAL A 120 -28.42 -2.52 -1.30
CA VAL A 120 -29.84 -2.75 -1.65
C VAL A 120 -30.04 -2.71 -3.16
N LEU A 121 -29.44 -1.73 -3.86
CA LEU A 121 -29.56 -1.62 -5.32
C LEU A 121 -28.95 -2.82 -6.04
N VAL A 122 -27.77 -3.29 -5.62
CA VAL A 122 -27.13 -4.49 -6.18
C VAL A 122 -27.99 -5.73 -5.95
N ILE A 123 -28.54 -5.91 -4.74
CA ILE A 123 -29.44 -7.03 -4.43
C ILE A 123 -30.70 -6.96 -5.31
N ALA A 124 -31.29 -5.77 -5.49
CA ALA A 124 -32.46 -5.60 -6.35
C ALA A 124 -32.16 -5.93 -7.82
N ILE A 125 -30.99 -5.55 -8.33
CA ILE A 125 -30.54 -5.89 -9.69
C ILE A 125 -30.35 -7.40 -9.83
N VAL A 126 -29.70 -8.06 -8.86
CA VAL A 126 -29.51 -9.52 -8.87
C VAL A 126 -30.85 -10.25 -8.88
N ILE A 127 -31.81 -9.81 -8.07
CA ILE A 127 -33.17 -10.38 -8.03
C ILE A 127 -33.91 -10.13 -9.37
N ALA A 128 -33.81 -8.93 -9.93
CA ALA A 128 -34.44 -8.60 -11.21
C ALA A 128 -33.88 -9.47 -12.36
N VAL A 129 -32.55 -9.61 -12.46
CA VAL A 129 -31.90 -10.44 -13.49
C VAL A 129 -32.22 -11.92 -13.33
N SER A 130 -32.25 -12.43 -12.09
CA SER A 130 -32.63 -13.83 -11.83
C SER A 130 -34.12 -14.11 -12.08
N SER A 131 -34.99 -13.10 -11.95
CA SER A 131 -36.39 -13.21 -12.35
C SER A 131 -36.61 -13.19 -13.87
N SER A 132 -35.70 -12.61 -14.65
CA SER A 132 -35.74 -12.62 -16.13
C SER A 132 -35.28 -13.93 -16.76
N VAL A 133 -34.62 -14.83 -16.01
CA VAL A 133 -34.13 -16.14 -16.51
C VAL A 133 -35.18 -17.26 -16.40
N LYS A 134 -36.31 -17.04 -15.73
CA LYS A 134 -37.43 -18.01 -15.67
C LYS A 134 -38.58 -17.62 -16.62
N LYS A 135 -38.32 -17.60 -17.93
CA LYS A 135 -39.39 -17.72 -18.94
C LYS A 135 -38.90 -18.18 -20.32
N SER A 136 -38.64 -19.48 -20.46
CA SER A 136 -39.02 -20.25 -21.66
C SER A 136 -38.83 -21.75 -21.41
N SER A 137 -39.94 -22.46 -21.21
CA SER A 137 -40.05 -23.92 -21.29
C SER A 137 -40.64 -24.30 -22.64
N GLY A 138 -40.08 -25.30 -23.35
CA GLY A 138 -40.80 -25.99 -24.44
C GLY A 138 -39.96 -26.62 -25.56
N ALA A 139 -39.50 -27.86 -25.32
CA ALA A 139 -39.61 -29.08 -26.17
C ALA A 139 -39.09 -29.18 -27.64
N ASP A 140 -38.23 -30.22 -27.82
CA ASP A 140 -38.18 -31.31 -28.83
C ASP A 140 -37.50 -31.19 -30.24
N ASN A 141 -36.28 -31.80 -30.32
CA ASN A 141 -35.69 -32.85 -31.23
C ASN A 141 -35.82 -32.79 -32.79
N PRO A 142 -35.03 -33.53 -33.64
CA PRO A 142 -33.88 -34.44 -33.43
C PRO A 142 -32.63 -34.17 -34.35
N ALA A 143 -31.65 -35.07 -34.31
CA ALA A 143 -30.28 -35.05 -34.85
C ALA A 143 -30.04 -34.82 -36.36
N GLU A 144 -28.88 -34.23 -36.70
CA GLU A 144 -28.08 -34.63 -37.86
C GLU A 144 -26.58 -34.35 -37.61
N ASN A 145 -25.76 -35.36 -37.87
CA ASN A 145 -24.29 -35.33 -37.83
C ASN A 145 -23.78 -34.93 -39.21
N VAL A 146 -23.08 -33.80 -39.32
CA VAL A 146 -22.17 -33.53 -40.44
C VAL A 146 -20.88 -32.93 -39.88
N THR A 147 -19.89 -33.80 -39.72
CA THR A 147 -18.48 -33.46 -39.92
C THR A 147 -18.32 -32.73 -41.25
N ASP A 148 -17.83 -31.50 -41.23
CA ASP A 148 -16.83 -31.07 -42.20
C ASP A 148 -15.98 -29.92 -41.66
N SER A 149 -14.70 -30.14 -41.78
CA SER A 149 -13.54 -29.33 -41.42
C SER A 149 -13.37 -28.13 -42.34
N VAL A 150 -13.22 -26.93 -41.77
CA VAL A 150 -12.32 -25.87 -42.28
C VAL A 150 -11.80 -25.10 -41.07
N THR A 151 -10.61 -25.50 -40.59
CA THR A 151 -9.74 -24.63 -39.80
C THR A 151 -8.99 -23.76 -40.81
N ASP A 152 -9.30 -22.48 -40.87
CA ASP A 152 -8.39 -21.50 -41.46
C ASP A 152 -7.31 -21.17 -40.41
N GLU A 153 -6.28 -22.00 -40.39
CA GLU A 153 -4.95 -21.64 -39.89
C GLU A 153 -4.21 -20.89 -41.00
N GLN A 154 -3.78 -19.65 -40.72
CA GLN A 154 -2.47 -19.15 -41.18
C GLN A 154 -2.18 -17.76 -40.59
N PRO A 155 -0.90 -17.42 -40.33
CA PRO A 155 0.10 -18.22 -39.67
C PRO A 155 0.66 -17.50 -38.44
N VAL A 156 1.04 -18.30 -37.44
CA VAL A 156 2.05 -17.94 -36.45
C VAL A 156 3.32 -17.55 -37.20
N SER A 157 3.80 -16.31 -36.98
CA SER A 157 5.22 -15.99 -37.19
C SER A 157 5.91 -16.23 -35.86
N GLU A 158 6.36 -17.47 -35.70
CA GLU A 158 7.45 -17.83 -34.80
C GLU A 158 8.72 -17.19 -35.37
N ASN A 159 9.00 -15.97 -34.93
CA ASN A 159 10.38 -15.53 -34.81
C ASN A 159 10.77 -15.75 -33.36
N GLU A 160 11.32 -16.94 -33.09
CA GLU A 160 11.91 -17.36 -31.81
C GLU A 160 13.26 -16.70 -31.53
N ASP A 161 13.47 -15.44 -31.94
CA ASP A 161 14.68 -14.69 -31.61
C ASP A 161 14.29 -13.25 -31.25
N GLU A 162 14.68 -12.82 -30.05
CA GLU A 162 14.54 -11.48 -29.43
C GLU A 162 13.21 -11.10 -28.73
N ARG A 163 12.55 -12.01 -27.99
CA ARG A 163 11.65 -11.54 -26.90
C ARG A 163 12.48 -11.03 -25.74
N ILE A 164 12.50 -9.70 -25.55
CA ILE A 164 12.90 -9.11 -24.27
C ILE A 164 12.03 -9.75 -23.18
N THR A 165 12.69 -10.45 -22.27
CA THR A 165 12.13 -11.14 -21.11
C THR A 165 11.43 -10.13 -20.20
N ALA A 166 10.12 -10.31 -20.01
CA ALA A 166 9.30 -10.05 -18.81
C ALA A 166 9.73 -8.95 -17.80
N PHE A 167 10.94 -9.08 -17.27
CA PHE A 167 11.64 -8.24 -16.31
C PHE A 167 13.11 -8.13 -16.77
N SER A 168 13.67 -6.93 -16.73
CA SER A 168 15.10 -6.71 -16.89
C SER A 168 15.58 -5.65 -15.91
N TYR A 169 16.79 -5.84 -15.41
CA TYR A 169 17.47 -4.88 -14.56
C TYR A 169 18.74 -4.40 -15.25
N ASP A 170 18.79 -3.10 -15.53
CA ASP A 170 19.98 -2.43 -16.03
C ASP A 170 20.80 -1.94 -14.83
N SER A 171 21.90 -2.65 -14.55
CA SER A 171 22.80 -2.31 -13.44
C SER A 171 23.58 -1.01 -13.65
N ALA A 172 23.81 -0.61 -14.90
CA ALA A 172 24.55 0.62 -15.22
C ALA A 172 23.66 1.85 -15.01
N GLU A 173 22.41 1.78 -15.46
CA GLU A 173 21.46 2.90 -15.33
C GLU A 173 20.59 2.84 -14.06
N ASN A 174 20.65 1.73 -13.30
CA ASN A 174 19.77 1.44 -12.16
C ASN A 174 18.28 1.56 -12.52
N ILE A 175 17.90 0.94 -13.64
CA ILE A 175 16.53 0.96 -14.15
C ILE A 175 16.00 -0.47 -14.19
N ILE A 176 14.78 -0.67 -13.70
CA ILE A 176 14.03 -1.90 -13.95
C ILE A 176 13.05 -1.64 -15.10
N ARG A 177 13.04 -2.52 -16.10
CA ARG A 177 12.02 -2.53 -17.15
C ARG A 177 11.18 -3.78 -16.99
N PHE A 178 9.86 -3.65 -17.08
CA PHE A 178 8.97 -4.78 -16.86
C PHE A 178 7.70 -4.69 -17.67
N GLU A 179 7.09 -5.84 -17.91
CA GLU A 179 5.80 -5.90 -18.57
C GLU A 179 4.65 -5.91 -17.56
N PHE A 180 3.67 -5.03 -17.74
CA PHE A 180 2.35 -5.11 -17.10
C PHE A 180 1.28 -5.16 -18.18
N ASN A 181 0.47 -6.24 -18.22
CA ASN A 181 -0.56 -6.48 -19.22
C ASN A 181 -0.08 -6.23 -20.67
N LYS A 182 1.08 -6.80 -21.06
CA LYS A 182 1.69 -6.63 -22.40
C LYS A 182 2.18 -5.22 -22.72
N LYS A 183 2.19 -4.31 -21.75
CA LYS A 183 2.79 -2.97 -21.89
C LYS A 183 4.09 -2.91 -21.10
N THR A 184 5.13 -2.38 -21.73
CA THR A 184 6.43 -2.18 -21.08
C THR A 184 6.38 -0.92 -20.21
N MET A 185 6.83 -1.07 -18.97
CA MET A 185 6.95 -0.05 -17.95
C MET A 185 8.41 0.10 -17.53
N LYS A 186 8.76 1.28 -17.03
CA LYS A 186 10.11 1.60 -16.55
C LYS A 186 10.04 2.07 -15.10
N TYR A 187 10.99 1.63 -14.28
CA TYR A 187 11.13 2.05 -12.89
C TYR A 187 12.46 2.81 -12.68
N PRO A 188 12.48 3.97 -11.98
CA PRO A 188 11.35 4.66 -11.33
C PRO A 188 10.28 5.11 -12.33
N LEU A 189 9.01 4.92 -11.95
CA LEU A 189 7.86 5.10 -12.84
C LEU A 189 7.38 6.56 -12.82
N ASP A 190 6.95 7.09 -13.96
CA ASP A 190 6.14 8.32 -14.02
C ASP A 190 4.66 7.93 -13.89
N VAL A 191 3.91 8.65 -13.06
CA VAL A 191 2.47 8.42 -12.88
C VAL A 191 1.71 8.46 -14.23
N LYS A 192 2.16 9.25 -15.20
CA LYS A 192 1.57 9.31 -16.55
C LYS A 192 1.68 7.99 -17.31
N ASP A 193 2.73 7.22 -17.08
CA ASP A 193 2.93 5.92 -17.74
C ASP A 193 1.80 4.94 -17.36
N LEU A 194 1.19 5.07 -16.17
CA LEU A 194 0.05 4.26 -15.75
C LEU A 194 -1.21 4.60 -16.54
N THR A 195 -1.49 5.88 -16.74
CA THR A 195 -2.65 6.33 -17.51
C THR A 195 -2.51 6.00 -18.99
N ASP A 196 -1.30 6.14 -19.56
CA ASP A 196 -1.01 5.75 -20.94
C ASP A 196 -1.07 4.22 -21.13
N ALA A 197 -0.77 3.49 -20.06
CA ALA A 197 -1.00 2.06 -19.99
C ALA A 197 -2.49 1.68 -19.89
N GLY A 198 -3.41 2.64 -19.76
CA GLY A 198 -4.85 2.41 -19.75
C GLY A 198 -5.39 2.04 -18.37
N LEU A 199 -4.60 2.25 -17.31
CA LEU A 199 -5.11 2.11 -15.95
C LEU A 199 -5.92 3.33 -15.55
N THR A 200 -7.03 3.07 -14.86
CA THR A 200 -7.94 4.11 -14.36
C THR A 200 -7.55 4.49 -12.95
N TYR A 201 -7.39 5.79 -12.68
CA TYR A 201 -7.16 6.28 -11.33
C TYR A 201 -8.38 6.05 -10.44
N VAL A 202 -8.16 5.44 -9.28
CA VAL A 202 -9.22 5.07 -8.34
C VAL A 202 -9.23 5.99 -7.12
N SER A 203 -8.09 6.15 -6.45
CA SER A 203 -8.01 6.91 -5.20
C SER A 203 -6.58 7.24 -4.80
N GLN A 204 -6.44 8.15 -3.82
CA GLN A 204 -5.18 8.45 -3.14
C GLN A 204 -5.36 8.48 -1.62
N THR A 205 -4.30 8.13 -0.91
CA THR A 205 -4.19 8.26 0.55
C THR A 205 -2.89 8.96 0.91
N ALA A 206 -2.95 9.99 1.75
CA ALA A 206 -1.75 10.67 2.25
C ALA A 206 -1.00 9.79 3.25
N SER A 207 0.33 9.79 3.18
CA SER A 207 1.16 9.11 4.17
C SER A 207 1.00 9.79 5.53
N PRO A 208 0.72 9.02 6.60
CA PRO A 208 0.58 9.60 7.94
C PRO A 208 1.91 10.14 8.50
N PHE A 209 3.04 9.75 7.91
CA PHE A 209 4.39 10.09 8.38
C PHE A 209 5.10 11.13 7.50
N SER A 210 4.55 11.48 6.33
CA SER A 210 5.11 12.52 5.45
C SER A 210 4.03 13.20 4.62
N ALA A 211 3.96 14.53 4.72
CA ALA A 211 3.04 15.34 3.92
C ALA A 211 3.38 15.33 2.42
N SER A 212 4.60 14.96 2.03
CA SER A 212 5.02 14.87 0.62
C SER A 212 4.89 13.47 0.04
N LYS A 213 4.43 12.47 0.81
CA LYS A 213 4.25 11.09 0.30
C LYS A 213 2.78 10.74 0.22
N VAL A 214 2.35 10.26 -0.94
CA VAL A 214 0.98 9.77 -1.17
C VAL A 214 1.02 8.37 -1.76
N THR A 215 0.07 7.53 -1.39
CA THR A 215 -0.18 6.26 -2.09
C THR A 215 -1.35 6.47 -3.04
N GLN A 216 -1.13 6.20 -4.32
CA GLN A 216 -2.14 6.30 -5.38
C GLN A 216 -2.51 4.89 -5.83
N SER A 217 -3.79 4.68 -6.13
CA SER A 217 -4.34 3.41 -6.57
C SER A 217 -4.93 3.54 -7.96
N TYR A 218 -4.63 2.55 -8.79
CA TYR A 218 -5.13 2.43 -10.14
C TYR A 218 -5.73 1.04 -10.36
N GLU A 219 -6.69 0.95 -11.27
CA GLU A 219 -7.32 -0.32 -11.66
C GLU A 219 -7.22 -0.54 -13.17
N ASP A 220 -7.05 -1.80 -13.58
CA ASP A 220 -7.17 -2.21 -14.97
C ASP A 220 -8.60 -2.70 -15.30
N ALA A 221 -8.83 -3.08 -16.56
CA ALA A 221 -10.12 -3.62 -17.01
C ALA A 221 -10.52 -4.94 -16.29
N ASN A 222 -9.56 -5.66 -15.70
CA ASN A 222 -9.77 -6.89 -14.95
C ASN A 222 -9.93 -6.65 -13.43
N LYS A 223 -10.00 -5.38 -13.00
CA LYS A 223 -10.05 -4.95 -11.58
C LYS A 223 -8.80 -5.32 -10.78
N SER A 224 -7.68 -5.61 -11.43
CA SER A 224 -6.39 -5.72 -10.77
C SER A 224 -5.95 -4.34 -10.30
N SER A 225 -5.48 -4.25 -9.06
CA SER A 225 -5.08 -2.98 -8.47
C SER A 225 -3.57 -2.78 -8.54
N VAL A 226 -3.17 -1.59 -8.97
CA VAL A 226 -1.78 -1.12 -8.93
C VAL A 226 -1.69 0.00 -7.91
N LEU A 227 -0.91 -0.23 -6.87
CA LEU A 227 -0.63 0.71 -5.80
C LEU A 227 0.76 1.30 -6.01
N VAL A 228 0.84 2.62 -5.95
CA VAL A 228 2.06 3.34 -6.21
C VAL A 228 2.31 4.37 -5.12
N SER A 229 3.47 4.29 -4.49
CA SER A 229 3.92 5.31 -3.54
C SER A 229 4.63 6.41 -4.30
N VAL A 230 4.18 7.65 -4.16
CA VAL A 230 4.68 8.81 -4.89
C VAL A 230 5.23 9.83 -3.91
N ASP A 231 6.44 10.32 -4.16
CA ASP A 231 7.01 11.49 -3.46
C ASP A 231 6.72 12.75 -4.27
N THR A 232 5.71 13.49 -3.85
CA THR A 232 5.26 14.72 -4.52
C THR A 232 6.28 15.85 -4.44
N SER A 233 7.30 15.75 -3.56
CA SER A 233 8.38 16.74 -3.49
C SER A 233 9.41 16.59 -4.61
N LYS A 234 9.48 15.42 -5.25
CA LYS A 234 10.42 15.10 -6.35
C LYS A 234 9.77 15.14 -7.73
N GLY A 235 8.50 15.58 -7.81
CA GLY A 235 7.72 15.65 -9.04
C GLY A 235 7.19 14.28 -9.45
N GLU A 236 6.03 13.87 -8.92
CA GLU A 236 5.26 12.65 -9.26
C GLU A 236 6.05 11.36 -9.56
N THR A 237 7.29 11.23 -9.09
CA THR A 237 8.09 10.03 -9.27
C THR A 237 7.67 8.96 -8.28
N CYS A 238 7.44 7.76 -8.79
CA CYS A 238 7.03 6.61 -8.01
C CYS A 238 8.23 6.01 -7.27
N GLU A 239 8.15 5.93 -5.94
CA GLU A 239 9.16 5.36 -5.04
C GLU A 239 8.94 3.88 -4.69
N ASN A 240 7.71 3.37 -4.84
CA ASN A 240 7.41 1.94 -4.69
C ASN A 240 6.21 1.59 -5.56
N ILE A 241 6.19 0.39 -6.11
CA ILE A 241 5.03 -0.16 -6.83
C ILE A 241 4.65 -1.51 -6.24
N ALA A 242 3.35 -1.74 -6.07
CA ALA A 242 2.79 -3.04 -5.73
C ALA A 242 1.59 -3.31 -6.64
N VAL A 243 1.56 -4.51 -7.21
CA VAL A 243 0.54 -4.95 -8.16
C VAL A 243 -0.15 -6.17 -7.57
N GLN A 244 -1.46 -6.08 -7.36
CA GLN A 244 -2.29 -7.22 -7.00
C GLN A 244 -2.82 -7.86 -8.29
N LEU A 245 -2.59 -9.17 -8.45
CA LEU A 245 -2.97 -9.89 -9.66
C LEU A 245 -4.33 -10.55 -9.50
N ASN A 246 -5.25 -10.27 -10.43
CA ASN A 246 -6.46 -11.05 -10.66
C ASN A 246 -6.35 -11.90 -11.92
N LYS A 247 -7.32 -12.79 -12.10
CA LYS A 247 -7.39 -13.69 -13.25
C LYS A 247 -7.39 -12.89 -14.55
N GLY A 248 -6.50 -13.25 -15.48
CA GLY A 248 -6.35 -12.56 -16.77
C GLY A 248 -5.40 -11.35 -16.76
N THR A 249 -4.78 -11.03 -15.61
CA THR A 249 -3.74 -9.99 -15.50
C THR A 249 -2.36 -10.62 -15.45
N SER A 250 -1.38 -9.98 -16.08
CA SER A 250 0.03 -10.35 -15.98
C SER A 250 0.91 -9.19 -15.54
N CYS A 251 1.91 -9.47 -14.71
CA CYS A 251 2.93 -8.52 -14.30
C CYS A 251 4.27 -9.25 -14.18
N PHE A 252 5.34 -8.75 -14.78
CA PHE A 252 6.64 -9.44 -14.89
C PHE A 252 6.49 -10.84 -15.52
N SER A 253 5.53 -11.01 -16.43
CA SER A 253 5.10 -12.31 -16.97
C SER A 253 4.61 -13.34 -15.94
N LEU A 254 4.35 -12.91 -14.70
CA LEU A 254 3.65 -13.70 -13.70
C LEU A 254 2.15 -13.41 -13.75
N THR A 255 1.34 -14.43 -13.50
CA THR A 255 -0.11 -14.37 -13.40
C THR A 255 -0.56 -14.94 -12.05
N SER A 256 -1.86 -14.89 -11.76
CA SER A 256 -2.43 -15.55 -10.58
C SER A 256 -2.27 -17.09 -10.58
N ASP A 257 -1.93 -17.67 -11.72
CA ASP A 257 -1.71 -19.11 -11.88
C ASP A 257 -0.21 -19.47 -11.84
N SER A 258 0.68 -18.47 -11.84
CA SER A 258 2.12 -18.68 -11.68
C SER A 258 2.45 -19.13 -10.27
N ASP A 259 3.48 -19.96 -10.15
CA ASP A 259 3.95 -20.48 -8.87
C ASP A 259 5.34 -19.97 -8.50
N TYR A 260 5.89 -20.50 -7.40
CA TYR A 260 7.22 -20.14 -6.93
C TYR A 260 8.32 -20.45 -7.96
N GLU A 261 8.22 -21.56 -8.70
CA GLU A 261 9.22 -21.92 -9.72
C GLU A 261 9.17 -20.95 -10.90
N ALA A 262 7.97 -20.56 -11.33
CA ALA A 262 7.79 -19.52 -12.34
C ALA A 262 8.41 -18.19 -11.90
N ALA A 263 8.22 -17.80 -10.63
CA ALA A 263 8.85 -16.59 -10.07
C ALA A 263 10.39 -16.68 -10.07
N GLN A 264 10.96 -17.83 -9.72
CA GLN A 264 12.41 -18.04 -9.80
C GLN A 264 12.96 -17.91 -11.21
N LYS A 265 12.23 -18.38 -12.23
CA LYS A 265 12.63 -18.24 -13.64
C LYS A 265 12.61 -16.78 -14.09
N VAL A 266 11.57 -16.03 -13.72
CA VAL A 266 11.46 -14.61 -14.05
C VAL A 266 12.58 -13.79 -13.41
N PHE A 267 12.93 -14.08 -12.16
CA PHE A 267 13.92 -13.33 -11.39
C PHE A 267 15.27 -14.06 -11.25
N MET A 268 15.64 -14.89 -12.23
CA MET A 268 16.84 -15.74 -12.16
C MET A 268 18.16 -14.94 -12.08
N GLU A 269 18.16 -13.69 -12.54
CA GLU A 269 19.32 -12.80 -12.50
C GLU A 269 19.49 -12.06 -11.16
N ALA A 270 18.64 -12.37 -10.17
CA ALA A 270 18.75 -11.76 -8.84
C ALA A 270 20.10 -12.11 -8.20
N ALA A 271 20.75 -11.12 -7.60
CA ALA A 271 22.01 -11.31 -6.90
C ALA A 271 21.85 -12.22 -5.66
N SER A 272 20.70 -12.14 -5.01
CA SER A 272 20.34 -12.99 -3.88
C SER A 272 18.83 -13.03 -3.66
N THR A 273 18.37 -14.05 -2.93
CA THR A 273 16.98 -14.24 -2.55
C THR A 273 16.83 -14.23 -1.04
N ASP A 274 15.83 -13.52 -0.53
CA ASP A 274 15.43 -13.51 0.89
C ASP A 274 14.06 -14.17 1.04
N THR A 275 14.02 -15.24 1.83
CA THR A 275 12.83 -16.06 2.12
C THR A 275 12.40 -15.96 3.58
N SER A 276 12.89 -14.97 4.34
CA SER A 276 12.56 -14.80 5.76
C SER A 276 11.06 -14.62 6.03
N GLU A 277 10.34 -14.03 5.08
CA GLU A 277 8.88 -13.85 5.11
C GLU A 277 8.10 -14.97 4.38
N TYR A 278 8.78 -16.02 3.92
CA TYR A 278 8.17 -17.15 3.22
C TYR A 278 8.20 -18.43 4.06
N ASN A 279 7.03 -19.03 4.26
CA ASN A 279 6.89 -20.31 4.93
C ASN A 279 6.80 -21.42 3.88
N ALA A 280 7.86 -22.23 3.77
CA ALA A 280 7.96 -23.31 2.77
C ALA A 280 6.97 -24.46 2.99
N GLU A 281 6.57 -24.73 4.25
CA GLU A 281 5.62 -25.81 4.57
C GLU A 281 4.20 -25.47 4.08
N SER A 282 3.74 -24.25 4.39
CA SER A 282 2.43 -23.75 3.99
C SER A 282 2.42 -23.12 2.59
N ARG A 283 3.60 -22.92 2.00
CA ARG A 283 3.82 -22.24 0.71
C ARG A 283 3.17 -20.87 0.64
N ASN A 284 3.21 -20.16 1.77
CA ASN A 284 2.61 -18.83 1.96
C ASN A 284 3.68 -17.83 2.37
N GLY A 285 3.50 -16.57 1.97
CA GLY A 285 4.36 -15.47 2.39
C GLY A 285 5.05 -14.80 1.23
N ILE A 286 6.11 -14.04 1.50
CA ILE A 286 6.78 -13.20 0.50
C ILE A 286 8.21 -13.70 0.28
N VAL A 287 8.58 -13.86 -0.98
CA VAL A 287 9.97 -14.08 -1.39
C VAL A 287 10.49 -12.81 -2.05
N TYR A 288 11.64 -12.31 -1.60
CA TYR A 288 12.29 -11.14 -2.18
C TYR A 288 13.49 -11.54 -3.04
N PHE A 289 13.54 -11.01 -4.26
CA PHE A 289 14.64 -11.14 -5.21
C PHE A 289 15.39 -9.80 -5.29
N ILE A 290 16.70 -9.81 -5.03
CA ILE A 290 17.48 -8.59 -4.82
C ILE A 290 18.31 -8.26 -6.06
N PHE A 291 18.22 -7.01 -6.53
CA PHE A 291 18.87 -6.47 -7.73
C PHE A 291 19.54 -5.13 -7.41
N GLY A 292 20.82 -5.17 -7.03
CA GLY A 292 21.54 -3.97 -6.60
C GLY A 292 20.87 -3.33 -5.38
N ARG A 293 20.34 -2.11 -5.56
CA ARG A 293 19.55 -1.43 -4.50
C ARG A 293 18.08 -1.85 -4.46
N TYR A 294 17.56 -2.48 -5.51
CA TYR A 294 16.14 -2.82 -5.57
C TYR A 294 15.86 -4.22 -5.04
N LYS A 295 14.63 -4.42 -4.57
CA LYS A 295 14.08 -5.74 -4.27
C LYS A 295 12.72 -5.92 -4.91
N ALA A 296 12.56 -7.02 -5.64
CA ALA A 296 11.28 -7.48 -6.17
C ALA A 296 10.68 -8.50 -5.17
N GLY A 297 9.54 -8.18 -4.57
CA GLY A 297 8.82 -9.07 -3.67
C GLY A 297 7.70 -9.80 -4.39
N VAL A 298 7.63 -11.12 -4.26
CA VAL A 298 6.55 -11.96 -4.79
C VAL A 298 5.78 -12.57 -3.64
N SER A 299 4.51 -12.19 -3.50
CA SER A 299 3.61 -12.72 -2.47
C SER A 299 2.93 -13.99 -2.98
N LEU A 300 3.15 -15.10 -2.28
CA LEU A 300 2.60 -16.41 -2.58
C LEU A 300 1.49 -16.77 -1.59
N LYS A 301 0.40 -17.31 -2.11
CA LYS A 301 -0.69 -17.91 -1.36
C LYS A 301 -0.95 -19.32 -1.90
N ASN A 302 -0.72 -20.33 -1.07
CA ASN A 302 -0.79 -21.74 -1.43
C ASN A 302 0.05 -22.06 -2.68
N ASN A 303 1.28 -21.53 -2.72
CA ASN A 303 2.21 -21.60 -3.85
C ASN A 303 1.85 -20.80 -5.10
N LEU A 304 0.72 -20.08 -5.13
CA LEU A 304 0.31 -19.27 -6.28
C LEU A 304 0.60 -17.79 -6.04
N VAL A 305 1.04 -17.09 -7.07
CA VAL A 305 1.33 -15.66 -7.00
C VAL A 305 0.03 -14.88 -6.79
N SER A 306 0.06 -13.98 -5.82
CA SER A 306 -1.07 -13.11 -5.45
C SER A 306 -0.78 -11.64 -5.68
N SER A 307 0.47 -11.23 -5.51
CA SER A 307 0.93 -9.88 -5.82
C SER A 307 2.43 -9.86 -6.08
N VAL A 308 2.87 -8.83 -6.79
CA VAL A 308 4.29 -8.54 -7.02
C VAL A 308 4.56 -7.09 -6.66
N MET A 309 5.71 -6.80 -6.10
CA MET A 309 6.10 -5.43 -5.72
C MET A 309 7.55 -5.15 -6.03
N ILE A 310 7.89 -3.88 -6.30
CA ILE A 310 9.27 -3.39 -6.34
C ILE A 310 9.42 -2.31 -5.26
N LYS A 311 10.50 -2.46 -4.49
CA LYS A 311 10.97 -1.48 -3.53
C LYS A 311 12.43 -1.14 -3.83
N GLU A 312 12.81 0.10 -3.54
CA GLU A 312 14.21 0.51 -3.35
C GLU A 312 14.70 0.17 -1.93
#